data_AF-A0A316N6Y7-F1
#
_entry.id   AF-A0A316N6Y7-F1
#
_cell.length_a   1.000
_cell.length_b   1.000
_cell.length_c   1.000
_cell.angle_alpha   90.00
_cell.angle_beta   90.00
_cell.angle_gamma   90.00
#
_symmetry.space_group_name_H-M   'P 1'
#
loop_
_entity.id
_entity.type
_entity.pdbx_description
1 polymer ?
#
loop_
_entity_poly.entity_id
_entity_poly.type
_entity_poly.pdbx_seq_one_letter_code
_entity_poly.pdbx_strand_id
1 'polypeptide(L)'
;SGLKFIGDLRVLIERQLAAPTAHELMRAAETLAIVDMGEIMIRCALERRESRGSMQRSDYTFTNPLLNNKFIRIAKENGEPRITWRDIRR
;
A
#
# COMPACT_ATOMS: atom_id res chain seq x y z
N SER A 1 4.44 0.55 13.85
CA SER A 1 3.41 0.10 12.89
C SER A 1 4.03 0.00 11.49
N GLY A 2 3.44 -0.78 10.58
CA GLY A 2 3.97 -0.95 9.22
C GLY A 2 4.10 0.35 8.43
N LEU A 3 3.13 1.28 8.55
CA LEU A 3 3.20 2.59 7.90
C LEU A 3 4.37 3.45 8.40
N LYS A 4 4.63 3.45 9.72
CA LYS A 4 5.77 4.18 10.28
C LYS A 4 7.08 3.64 9.68
N PHE A 5 7.23 2.32 9.63
CA PHE A 5 8.42 1.70 9.06
C PHE A 5 8.66 2.11 7.61
N ILE A 6 7.61 2.11 6.77
CA ILE A 6 7.71 2.59 5.39
C ILE A 6 8.08 4.08 5.33
N GLY A 7 7.48 4.91 6.19
CA GLY A 7 7.84 6.33 6.29
C GLY A 7 9.32 6.54 6.65
N ASP A 8 9.82 5.83 7.65
CA ASP A 8 11.22 5.87 8.06
C ASP A 8 12.14 5.36 6.92
N LEU A 9 11.73 4.33 6.19
CA LEU A 9 12.48 3.79 5.04
C LEU A 9 12.58 4.79 3.90
N ARG A 10 11.52 5.57 3.62
CA ARG A 10 11.59 6.66 2.63
C ARG A 10 12.63 7.71 3.01
N VAL A 11 12.67 8.12 4.28
CA VAL A 11 13.67 9.08 4.78
C VAL A 11 15.09 8.52 4.59
N LEU A 12 15.30 7.23 4.84
CA LEU A 12 16.61 6.59 4.60
C LEU A 12 16.97 6.56 3.12
N ILE A 13 16.02 6.20 2.26
CA ILE A 13 16.21 6.17 0.81
C ILE A 13 16.62 7.55 0.28
N GLU A 14 15.89 8.61 0.65
CA GLU A 14 16.20 9.98 0.25
C GLU A 14 17.59 10.44 0.69
N ARG A 15 18.07 9.95 1.84
CA ARG A 15 19.37 10.34 2.41
C ARG A 15 20.55 9.53 1.88
N GLN A 16 20.35 8.26 1.53
CA GLN A 16 21.45 7.30 1.37
C GLN A 16 21.42 6.52 0.06
N LEU A 17 20.30 6.46 -0.66
CA LEU A 17 20.22 5.64 -1.87
C LEU A 17 21.10 6.26 -2.97
N ALA A 18 22.11 5.49 -3.39
CA ALA A 18 23.00 5.83 -4.48
C ALA A 18 23.11 4.65 -5.44
N ALA A 19 23.32 4.95 -6.72
CA ALA A 19 23.45 3.96 -7.78
C ALA A 19 24.67 4.29 -8.64
N PRO A 20 25.85 3.72 -8.35
CA PRO A 20 27.08 4.03 -9.09
C PRO A 20 27.09 3.47 -10.51
N THR A 21 26.29 2.44 -10.80
CA THR A 21 26.17 1.87 -12.15
C THR A 21 24.75 1.95 -12.70
N ALA A 22 24.61 1.84 -14.03
CA ALA A 22 23.31 1.80 -14.70
C ALA A 22 22.45 0.59 -14.25
N HIS A 23 23.08 -0.54 -13.93
CA HIS A 23 22.37 -1.71 -13.40
C HIS A 23 21.76 -1.40 -12.02
N GLU A 24 22.54 -0.80 -11.13
CA GLU A 24 22.04 -0.41 -9.81
C GLU A 24 21.01 0.71 -9.88
N LEU A 25 21.09 1.59 -10.88
CA LEU A 25 20.07 2.63 -11.09
C LEU A 25 18.71 2.01 -11.39
N MET A 26 18.67 0.96 -12.22
CA MET A 26 17.45 0.20 -12.49
C MET A 26 16.94 -0.49 -11.22
N ARG A 27 17.81 -1.13 -10.42
CA ARG A 27 17.43 -1.76 -9.15
C ARG A 27 16.92 -0.75 -8.12
N ALA A 28 17.50 0.45 -8.08
CA ALA A 28 17.06 1.55 -7.22
C ALA A 28 15.65 2.00 -7.60
N ALA A 29 15.35 2.16 -8.90
CA ALA A 29 14.02 2.50 -9.38
C ALA A 29 12.97 1.43 -9.02
N GLU A 30 13.31 0.15 -9.16
CA GLU A 30 12.43 -0.95 -8.74
C GLU A 30 12.19 -0.95 -7.23
N THR A 31 13.24 -0.68 -6.45
CA THR A 31 13.12 -0.59 -4.98
C THR A 31 12.14 0.50 -4.57
N LEU A 32 12.20 1.68 -5.21
CA LEU A 32 11.25 2.77 -4.98
C LEU A 32 9.81 2.33 -5.29
N ALA A 33 9.59 1.66 -6.42
CA ALA A 33 8.27 1.15 -6.79
C ALA A 33 7.74 0.11 -5.79
N ILE A 34 8.60 -0.77 -5.27
CA ILE A 34 8.24 -1.76 -4.25
C ILE A 34 7.83 -1.08 -2.95
N VAL A 35 8.55 -0.04 -2.52
CA VAL A 35 8.21 0.73 -1.31
C VAL A 35 6.84 1.40 -1.47
N ASP A 36 6.57 2.00 -2.63
CA ASP A 36 5.26 2.59 -2.94
C ASP A 36 4.14 1.55 -2.90
N MET A 37 4.34 0.39 -3.53
CA MET A 37 3.38 -0.72 -3.51
C MET A 37 3.13 -1.24 -2.09
N GLY A 38 4.18 -1.37 -1.28
CA GLY A 38 4.08 -1.78 0.12
C GLY A 38 3.21 -0.82 0.93
N GLU A 39 3.37 0.49 0.73
CA GLU A 39 2.54 1.49 1.41
C GLU A 39 1.07 1.36 1.01
N ILE A 40 0.80 1.23 -0.28
CA ILE A 40 -0.54 1.06 -0.83
C ILE A 40 -1.19 -0.20 -0.24
N MET A 41 -0.47 -1.32 -0.17
CA MET A 41 -0.98 -2.57 0.40
C MET A 41 -1.35 -2.42 1.88
N ILE A 42 -0.49 -1.79 2.69
CA ILE A 42 -0.77 -1.57 4.12
C ILE A 42 -1.98 -0.66 4.31
N ARG A 43 -2.10 0.42 3.52
CA ARG A 43 -3.27 1.32 3.57
C ARG A 43 -4.56 0.59 3.18
N CYS A 44 -4.53 -0.23 2.13
CA CYS A 44 -5.64 -1.10 1.72
C CYS A 44 -6.05 -2.07 2.82
N ALA A 45 -5.07 -2.68 3.49
CA ALA A 45 -5.28 -3.61 4.59
C ALA A 45 -5.96 -2.92 5.79
N LEU A 46 -5.51 -1.71 6.14
CA LEU A 46 -6.08 -0.93 7.24
C LEU A 46 -7.51 -0.48 6.97
N GLU A 47 -7.78 -0.01 5.74
CA GLU A 47 -9.11 0.41 5.31
C GLU A 47 -10.11 -0.76 5.28
N ARG A 48 -9.66 -1.96 4.88
CA ARG A 48 -10.48 -3.17 4.88
C ARG A 48 -10.70 -3.68 6.31
N ARG A 49 -11.73 -3.16 6.97
CA ARG A 49 -12.18 -3.55 8.32
C ARG A 49 -13.02 -4.84 8.32
N GLU A 50 -12.47 -5.91 7.77
CA GLU A 50 -13.06 -7.25 7.73
C GLU A 50 -11.97 -8.31 7.52
N SER A 51 -12.34 -9.57 7.74
CA SER A 51 -11.56 -10.74 7.31
C SER A 51 -12.27 -11.43 6.14
N ARG A 52 -11.57 -11.59 5.01
CA ARG A 52 -12.10 -12.23 3.79
C ARG A 52 -10.97 -12.78 2.91
N GLY A 53 -11.15 -14.01 2.43
CA GLY A 53 -10.18 -14.65 1.53
C GLY A 53 -8.81 -14.81 2.22
N SER A 54 -7.74 -14.38 1.55
CA SER A 54 -6.37 -14.41 2.11
C SER A 54 -6.07 -13.28 3.09
N MET A 55 -6.95 -12.27 3.20
CA MET A 55 -6.77 -11.15 4.12
C MET A 55 -7.48 -11.46 5.44
N GLN A 56 -6.71 -11.82 6.47
CA GLN A 56 -7.22 -12.17 7.79
C GLN A 56 -6.72 -11.15 8.83
N ARG A 57 -7.64 -10.70 9.69
CA ARG A 57 -7.41 -9.66 10.70
C ARG A 57 -7.96 -10.11 12.05
N SER A 58 -7.10 -10.10 13.06
CA SER A 58 -7.51 -10.43 14.43
C SER A 58 -8.42 -9.37 15.07
N ASP A 59 -8.32 -8.12 14.63
CA ASP A 59 -9.15 -7.00 15.09
C ASP A 59 -10.49 -6.89 14.35
N TYR A 60 -10.66 -7.62 13.23
CA TYR A 60 -11.91 -7.72 12.46
C TYR A 60 -12.09 -9.14 11.94
N THR A 61 -12.57 -10.05 12.78
CA THR A 61 -12.57 -11.50 12.52
C THR A 61 -13.65 -12.00 11.55
N PHE A 62 -14.64 -11.16 11.23
CA PHE A 62 -15.77 -11.54 10.37
C PHE A 62 -15.70 -10.84 9.01
N THR A 63 -16.33 -11.47 8.01
CA THR A 63 -16.58 -10.85 6.72
C THR A 63 -17.72 -9.84 6.83
N ASN A 64 -17.54 -8.63 6.28
CA ASN A 64 -18.56 -7.59 6.27
C ASN A 64 -19.39 -7.65 4.97
N PRO A 65 -20.68 -8.03 5.02
CA PRO A 65 -21.52 -8.15 3.83
C PRO A 65 -21.68 -6.84 3.04
N LEU A 66 -21.59 -5.67 3.70
CA LEU A 66 -21.73 -4.36 3.04
C LEU A 66 -20.54 -4.02 2.15
N LEU A 67 -19.38 -4.62 2.41
CA LEU A 67 -18.16 -4.49 1.60
C LEU A 67 -18.09 -5.55 0.50
N ASN A 68 -19.14 -6.37 0.34
CA ASN A 68 -19.19 -7.34 -0.74
C ASN A 68 -19.35 -6.65 -2.10
N ASN A 69 -18.72 -7.22 -3.14
CA ASN A 69 -18.70 -6.66 -4.49
C ASN A 69 -18.21 -5.19 -4.57
N LYS A 70 -17.33 -4.77 -3.65
CA LYS A 70 -16.65 -3.47 -3.70
C LYS A 70 -15.13 -3.63 -3.77
N PHE A 71 -14.47 -2.75 -4.53
CA PHE A 71 -13.03 -2.61 -4.55
C PHE A 71 -12.61 -1.35 -3.80
N ILE A 72 -11.51 -1.46 -3.06
CA ILE A 72 -10.76 -0.31 -2.56
C ILE A 72 -9.94 0.25 -3.72
N ARG A 73 -10.08 1.55 -3.96
CA ARG A 73 -9.23 2.32 -4.85
C ARG A 73 -8.38 3.25 -4.00
N ILE A 74 -7.07 3.17 -4.18
CA ILE A 74 -6.12 4.14 -3.65
C ILE A 74 -5.55 4.92 -4.82
N ALA A 75 -5.64 6.24 -4.75
CA ALA A 75 -5.08 7.15 -5.74
C ALA A 75 -4.28 8.25 -5.04
N LYS A 76 -3.24 8.76 -5.69
CA LYS A 76 -2.52 9.94 -5.21
C LYS A 76 -3.25 11.18 -5.72
N GLU A 77 -3.78 11.98 -4.80
CA GLU A 77 -4.50 13.23 -5.10
C GLU A 77 -3.83 14.34 -4.28
N ASN A 78 -3.37 15.41 -4.93
CA ASN A 78 -2.65 16.52 -4.29
C ASN A 78 -1.43 16.11 -3.43
N GLY A 79 -0.75 15.03 -3.83
CA GLY A 79 0.41 14.51 -3.09
C GLY A 79 0.07 13.53 -1.96
N GLU A 80 -1.22 13.40 -1.61
CA GLU A 80 -1.68 12.54 -0.53
C GLU A 80 -2.44 11.31 -1.05
N PRO A 81 -2.40 10.19 -0.32
CA PRO A 81 -3.16 9.00 -0.70
C PRO A 81 -4.64 9.16 -0.34
N ARG A 82 -5.50 9.27 -1.38
CA ARG A 82 -6.96 9.21 -1.26
C ARG A 82 -7.43 7.76 -1.37
N ILE A 83 -8.19 7.32 -0.37
CA ILE A 83 -8.79 5.98 -0.34
C ILE A 83 -10.30 6.11 -0.59
N THR A 84 -10.82 5.31 -1.51
CA THR A 84 -12.24 5.30 -1.89
C THR A 84 -12.72 3.88 -2.14
N TRP A 85 -14.02 3.66 -2.02
CA TRP A 85 -14.66 2.40 -2.38
C TRP A 85 -15.43 2.58 -3.69
N ARG A 86 -15.34 1.58 -4.57
CA ARG A 86 -16.13 1.53 -5.81
C ARG A 86 -16.80 0.18 -5.95
N ASP A 87 -17.99 0.16 -6.54
CA ASP A 87 -18.66 -1.09 -6.89
C ASP A 87 -17.96 -1.80 -8.05
N ILE A 88 -17.94 -3.13 -7.99
CA ILE A 88 -17.53 -3.96 -9.10
C ILE A 88 -18.67 -3.93 -10.13
N ARG A 89 -18.49 -3.19 -11.22
CA ARG A 89 -19.37 -3.34 -12.39
C ARG A 89 -19.03 -4.67 -13.04
N ARG A 90 -19.98 -5.61 -13.06
CA ARG A 90 -19.92 -6.81 -13.89
C ARG A 90 -20.21 -6.45 -15.33
#